data_AF-A0A1D6FGM9-F1
#
_entry.id   AF-A0A1D6FGM9-F1
#
_cell.length_a   1.000
_cell.length_b   1.000
_cell.length_c   1.000
_cell.angle_alpha   90.00
_cell.angle_beta   90.00
_cell.angle_gamma   90.00
#
_symmetry.space_group_name_H-M   'P 1'
#
loop_
_entity.id
_entity.type
_entity.pdbx_description
1 polymer ?
#
loop_
_entity_poly.entity_id
_entity_poly.type
_entity_poly.pdbx_seq_one_letter_code
_entity_poly.pdbx_strand_id
1 'polypeptide(L)' 'MLRVNHYPPRPALNPSLTGFGEHTDPQIISVLRANGTSGLEIALRDGAWASVPPDGDAFFVNVGDTCRC' A
#
# COMPACT_ATOMS: atom_id res chain seq x y z
N MET A 1 -16.19 -1.08 -3.32
CA MET A 1 -15.97 -1.97 -2.16
C MET A 1 -15.27 -1.15 -1.09
N LEU A 2 -15.57 -1.34 0.20
CA LEU A 2 -14.86 -0.69 1.30
C LEU A 2 -14.06 -1.74 2.07
N ARG A 3 -12.77 -1.50 2.29
CA ARG A 3 -11.87 -2.38 3.05
C ARG A 3 -11.12 -1.57 4.10
N VAL A 4 -11.10 -2.06 5.32
CA VAL A 4 -10.35 -1.47 6.44
C VAL A 4 -9.26 -2.46 6.86
N ASN A 5 -8.00 -2.04 6.77
CA ASN A 5 -6.86 -2.86 7.17
C ASN A 5 -6.32 -2.39 8.52
N HIS A 6 -6.03 -3.33 9.42
CA HIS A 6 -5.36 -3.06 10.69
C HIS A 6 -4.09 -3.88 10.80
N TYR A 7 -2.94 -3.20 10.86
CA TYR A 7 -1.62 -3.81 11.01
C TYR A 7 -1.12 -3.55 12.44
N PRO A 8 -1.18 -4.54 13.35
CA PRO A 8 -0.75 -4.34 14.73
C PRO A 8 0.78 -4.20 14.85
N PRO A 9 1.30 -3.48 15.86
CA PRO A 9 2.72 -3.46 16.17
C PRO A 9 3.24 -4.88 16.42
N ARG A 10 4.39 -5.23 15.84
CA ARG A 10 4.96 -6.58 15.99
C ARG A 10 6.31 -6.56 16.70
N PRO A 11 6.67 -7.64 17.43
CA PRO A 11 7.99 -7.76 18.05
C PRO A 11 9.10 -7.68 17.01
N ALA A 12 10.21 -7.03 17.36
CA ALA A 12 11.36 -6.73 16.49
C ALA A 12 12.11 -7.96 15.90
N LEU A 13 11.62 -9.18 16.17
CA LEU A 13 12.24 -10.44 15.74
C LEU A 13 12.11 -10.70 14.22
N ASN A 14 11.22 -9.98 13.51
CA ASN A 14 11.16 -10.08 12.05
C ASN A 14 10.64 -8.77 11.41
N PRO A 15 11.52 -7.79 11.18
CA PRO A 15 11.14 -6.46 10.67
C PRO A 15 10.59 -6.48 9.23
N SER A 16 10.76 -7.57 8.48
CA SER A 16 10.36 -7.70 7.07
C SER A 16 9.14 -8.60 6.84
N LEU A 17 8.35 -8.88 7.88
CA LEU A 17 7.15 -9.72 7.71
C LEU A 17 6.07 -8.96 6.91
N THR A 18 5.80 -9.42 5.70
CA THR A 18 4.81 -8.84 4.78
C THR A 18 3.44 -8.69 5.45
N GLY A 19 2.95 -7.45 5.56
CA GLY A 19 1.61 -7.15 6.09
C GLY A 19 0.52 -7.46 5.06
N PHE A 20 0.74 -7.05 3.83
CA PHE A 20 -0.07 -7.38 2.67
C PHE A 20 0.84 -7.61 1.47
N GLY A 21 0.62 -8.68 0.72
CA GLY A 21 1.49 -9.07 -0.39
C GLY A 21 1.47 -8.08 -1.55
N GLU A 22 2.46 -8.19 -2.43
CA GLU A 22 2.45 -7.52 -3.72
C GLU A 22 1.20 -7.90 -4.52
N HIS A 23 0.55 -6.91 -5.13
CA HIS A 23 -0.65 -7.10 -5.94
C HIS A 23 -0.94 -5.82 -6.74
N THR A 24 -1.76 -5.96 -7.77
CA THR A 24 -2.44 -4.85 -8.43
C THR A 24 -3.91 -4.85 -8.03
N ASP A 25 -4.54 -3.68 -8.12
CA ASP A 25 -5.96 -3.52 -7.84
C ASP A 25 -6.78 -3.88 -9.09
N PRO A 26 -7.73 -4.84 -9.04
CA PRO A 26 -8.50 -5.24 -10.23
C PRO A 26 -9.53 -4.19 -10.66
N GLN A 27 -9.94 -3.29 -9.76
CA GLN A 27 -10.92 -2.22 -10.00
C GLN A 27 -10.34 -1.07 -10.87
N ILE A 28 -11.13 -0.03 -11.18
CA ILE A 28 -10.66 1.10 -12.00
C ILE A 28 -9.67 1.98 -11.21
N ILE A 29 -10.07 2.39 -10.00
CA ILE A 29 -9.29 3.23 -9.09
C ILE A 29 -9.48 2.71 -7.66
N SER A 30 -8.42 2.72 -6.84
CA SER A 30 -8.54 2.60 -5.39
C SER A 30 -8.04 3.86 -4.71
N VAL A 31 -8.68 4.22 -3.60
CA VAL A 31 -8.31 5.40 -2.78
C VAL A 31 -8.03 4.91 -1.38
N LEU A 32 -6.82 5.17 -0.90
CA LEU A 32 -6.30 4.74 0.39
C LEU A 32 -6.03 5.98 1.26
N ARG A 33 -6.42 5.90 2.54
CA ARG A 33 -5.94 6.78 3.59
C ARG A 33 -5.30 5.93 4.67
N ALA A 34 -4.06 6.25 5.03
CA ALA A 34 -3.35 5.59 6.12
C ALA A 34 -3.27 6.52 7.34
N ASN A 35 -2.93 5.97 8.49
CA ASN A 35 -2.39 6.77 9.59
C ASN A 35 -0.91 7.09 9.30
N GLY A 36 -0.28 7.92 10.14
CA GLY A 36 1.14 8.27 10.02
C GLY A 36 2.14 7.11 10.21
N THR A 37 1.70 5.86 10.09
CA THR A 37 2.52 4.65 10.21
C THR A 37 3.06 4.26 8.83
N SER A 38 4.38 4.05 8.73
CA SER A 38 5.05 3.57 7.52
C SER A 38 4.71 2.12 7.19
N GLY A 39 4.90 1.72 5.94
CA GLY A 39 4.76 0.32 5.50
C GLY A 39 4.11 0.14 4.13
N LEU A 40 3.60 1.22 3.53
CA LEU A 40 3.19 1.22 2.13
C LEU A 40 4.42 1.29 1.24
N GLU A 41 4.54 0.34 0.32
CA GLU A 41 5.60 0.30 -0.69
C GLU A 41 5.00 0.11 -2.08
N ILE A 42 5.63 0.72 -3.08
CA ILE A 42 5.24 0.60 -4.48
C ILE A 42 6.39 0.04 -5.31
N ALA A 43 6.06 -0.82 -6.26
CA ALA A 43 7.02 -1.26 -7.26
C ALA A 43 7.18 -0.17 -8.33
N LEU A 44 8.42 0.27 -8.53
CA LEU A 44 8.83 1.15 -9.61
C LEU A 44 8.92 0.37 -10.93
N ARG A 45 9.02 1.09 -12.05
CA ARG A 45 9.06 0.49 -13.40
C ARG A 45 10.29 -0.39 -13.65
N ASP A 46 11.36 -0.17 -12.89
CA ASP A 46 12.59 -0.98 -12.92
C ASP A 46 12.51 -2.22 -12.00
N GLY A 47 11.36 -2.44 -11.34
CA GLY A 47 11.16 -3.54 -10.40
C GLY A 47 11.69 -3.28 -8.99
N ALA A 48 12.30 -2.12 -8.74
CA ALA A 48 12.70 -1.74 -7.39
C ALA A 48 11.48 -1.36 -6.53
N TRP A 49 11.55 -1.63 -5.23
CA TRP A 49 10.52 -1.20 -4.29
C TRP A 49 10.88 0.16 -3.69
N ALA A 50 9.92 1.08 -3.67
CA ALA A 50 10.05 2.39 -3.05
C ALA A 50 9.02 2.54 -1.93
N SER A 51 9.50 2.88 -0.73
CA SER A 51 8.62 3.17 0.40
C SER A 51 7.95 4.52 0.23
N VAL A 52 6.63 4.57 0.45
CA VAL A 52 5.84 5.80 0.37
C VAL A 52 5.81 6.44 1.76
N PRO A 53 6.22 7.71 1.91
CA PRO A 53 6.11 8.41 3.19
C PRO A 53 4.66 8.43 3.68
N PRO A 54 4.39 8.03 4.93
CA PRO A 54 3.03 8.05 5.45
C PRO A 54 2.57 9.48 5.66
N ASP A 55 1.36 9.79 5.20
CA ASP A 55 0.68 11.06 5.42
C ASP A 55 -0.75 10.77 5.88
N GLY A 56 -1.09 11.26 7.08
CA GLY A 56 -2.39 11.01 7.70
C GLY A 56 -3.53 11.88 7.15
N ASP A 57 -3.20 12.95 6.43
CA ASP A 57 -4.13 13.94 5.91
C ASP A 57 -4.29 13.84 4.39
N ALA A 58 -3.36 13.18 3.71
CA ALA A 58 -3.44 12.90 2.28
C ALA A 58 -4.18 11.60 1.94
N PHE A 59 -4.61 11.52 0.68
CA PHE A 59 -5.11 10.30 0.06
C PHE A 59 -4.10 9.79 -0.97
N PHE A 60 -3.86 8.49 -0.97
CA PHE A 60 -3.11 7.79 -2.01
C PHE A 60 -4.10 7.17 -3.00
N VAL A 61 -3.83 7.32 -4.30
CA VAL A 61 -4.72 6.83 -5.35
C VAL A 61 -3.96 5.85 -6.23
N ASN A 62 -4.45 4.61 -6.33
CA ASN A 62 -3.89 3.63 -7.25
C ASN A 62 -4.77 3.51 -8.49
N VAL A 63 -4.12 3.42 -9.65
CA VAL A 63 -4.76 3.04 -10.90
C VAL A 63 -4.82 1.52 -10.95
N GLY A 64 -6.02 0.97 -11.07
CA GLY A 64 -6.19 -0.46 -11.17
C GLY A 64 -6.24 -0.96 -12.61
N ASP A 65 -6.25 -2.27 -12.76
CA ASP A 65 -6.01 -2.95 -14.03
C ASP A 65 -7.09 -2.66 -15.07
N THR A 66 -8.34 -2.43 -14.64
CA THR A 66 -9.44 -2.08 -15.55
C THR A 66 -9.22 -0.73 -16.25
N CYS A 67 -8.40 0.16 -15.67
CA CYS A 67 -8.05 1.45 -16.27
C CYS A 67 -6.76 1.40 -17.11
N ARG A 68 -6.06 0.26 -17.14
CA ARG A 68 -4.93 0.02 -18.05
C ARG A 68 -5.46 -0.53 -19.37
N CYS A 69 -5.77 0.39 -20.30
CA CYS A 69 -6.03 0.06 -21.69
C CYS A 69 -4.72 -0.22 -22.44
#